data_AF-A0AAJ6AAK1-F1
#
_entry.id   AF-A0AAJ6AAK1-F1
#
_cell.length_a   1.000
_cell.length_b   1.000
_cell.length_c   1.000
_cell.angle_alpha   90.00
_cell.angle_beta   90.00
_cell.angle_gamma   90.00
#
_symmetry.space_group_name_H-M   'P 1'
#
loop_
_entity.id
_entity.type
_entity.pdbx_description
1 polymer ?
#
loop_
_entity_poly.entity_id
_entity_poly.type
_entity_poly.pdbx_seq_one_letter_code
_entity_poly.pdbx_strand_id
1 'polypeptide(L)'
;MPTPIDGLSRATLETVADVLFPYLSGSPWRKPDGEEFSDEAQKQYDRWANAWLGEHKSKHTPTVVNWPIQTTAILEQWEAQGISFNDLRPSPPRPGEITETDIEKLLVPITISLLKRLQGIPDDWELAPDAGLKAQARLVGNAFPPVLARMIGHRIHAVLSGEEIGLHEAMKDQVRKPVAKAAPNRTVKFPNDPRRQKAEESRQRLRERNRAIAEEYYASFELSDKDRYYPDDGDDDDHPDNSSVEQLERIGASMRRAAERKRAEAVVKIDASGSGNIRARNA
;
A
#
# COMPACT_ATOMS: atom_id res chain seq x y z
N MET A 1 -23.76 -13.57 -5.09
CA MET A 1 -22.50 -12.86 -5.31
C MET A 1 -22.76 -11.77 -6.34
N PRO A 2 -22.67 -10.47 -6.02
CA PRO A 2 -22.81 -9.40 -7.00
C PRO A 2 -21.78 -9.58 -8.13
N THR A 3 -22.17 -9.26 -9.37
CA THR A 3 -21.29 -9.47 -10.53
C THR A 3 -20.33 -8.27 -10.72
N PRO A 4 -19.14 -8.45 -11.31
CA PRO A 4 -18.16 -7.37 -11.48
C PRO A 4 -18.66 -6.16 -12.30
N ILE A 5 -19.73 -6.32 -13.07
CA ILE A 5 -20.31 -5.27 -13.93
C ILE A 5 -21.21 -4.33 -13.13
N ASP A 6 -21.91 -4.84 -12.11
CA ASP A 6 -22.71 -4.02 -11.18
C ASP A 6 -21.80 -3.08 -10.36
N GLY A 7 -20.53 -3.48 -10.17
CA GLY A 7 -19.51 -2.74 -9.42
C GLY A 7 -19.01 -1.44 -10.06
N LEU A 8 -19.21 -1.21 -11.37
CA LEU A 8 -18.73 0.04 -12.00
C LEU A 8 -19.76 1.17 -12.00
N SER A 9 -21.05 0.86 -11.88
CA SER A 9 -22.13 1.85 -11.98
C SER A 9 -22.84 2.12 -10.66
N ARG A 10 -22.86 1.17 -9.72
CA ARG A 10 -23.53 1.30 -8.41
C ARG A 10 -22.89 0.40 -7.35
N ALA A 11 -21.56 0.43 -7.21
CA ALA A 11 -20.94 -0.17 -6.05
C ALA A 11 -21.42 0.59 -4.80
N THR A 12 -22.27 -0.07 -4.02
CA THR A 12 -22.73 0.40 -2.72
C THR A 12 -21.87 -0.24 -1.64
N LEU A 13 -21.82 0.37 -0.47
CA LEU A 13 -21.11 -0.18 0.68
C LEU A 13 -21.68 -1.53 1.15
N GLU A 14 -22.93 -1.85 0.79
CA GLU A 14 -23.50 -3.18 0.96
C GLU A 14 -22.67 -4.28 0.30
N THR A 15 -22.05 -4.02 -0.85
CA THR A 15 -21.26 -5.01 -1.60
C THR A 15 -19.95 -5.41 -0.93
N VAL A 16 -19.51 -4.63 0.06
CA VAL A 16 -18.28 -4.87 0.83
C VAL A 16 -18.57 -5.13 2.31
N ALA A 17 -19.85 -5.30 2.68
CA ALA A 17 -20.27 -5.54 4.06
C ALA A 17 -19.69 -6.84 4.64
N ASP A 18 -19.46 -7.85 3.80
CA ASP A 18 -18.81 -9.12 4.16
C ASP A 18 -17.37 -8.91 4.67
N VAL A 19 -16.65 -7.97 4.05
CA VAL A 19 -15.27 -7.64 4.42
C VAL A 19 -15.20 -6.64 5.56
N LEU A 20 -16.18 -5.74 5.67
CA LEU A 20 -16.25 -4.78 6.79
C LEU A 20 -16.68 -5.46 8.10
N PHE A 21 -17.66 -6.38 8.02
CA PHE A 21 -18.27 -7.02 9.19
C PHE A 21 -18.23 -8.55 9.12
N PRO A 22 -17.03 -9.17 9.09
CA PRO A 22 -16.90 -10.63 8.95
C PRO A 22 -17.47 -11.41 10.13
N TYR A 23 -17.65 -10.76 11.30
CA TYR A 23 -18.14 -11.39 12.53
C TYR A 23 -19.63 -11.14 12.81
N LEU A 24 -20.37 -10.48 11.89
CA LEU A 24 -21.79 -10.17 12.08
C LEU A 24 -22.60 -11.46 12.24
N SER A 25 -23.34 -11.59 13.35
CA SER A 25 -24.17 -12.76 13.62
C SER A 25 -25.33 -12.89 12.63
N GLY A 26 -25.63 -14.13 12.22
CA GLY A 26 -26.72 -14.43 11.28
C GLY A 26 -26.47 -13.95 9.86
N SER A 27 -25.27 -13.43 9.56
CA SER A 27 -24.89 -13.08 8.20
C SER A 27 -24.76 -14.33 7.31
N PRO A 28 -25.05 -14.23 5.99
CA PRO A 28 -24.94 -15.35 5.07
C PRO A 28 -23.48 -15.71 4.71
N TRP A 29 -22.51 -14.89 5.12
CA TRP A 29 -21.09 -15.16 4.90
C TRP A 29 -20.45 -15.91 6.07
N ARG A 30 -19.40 -16.67 5.79
CA ARG A 30 -18.75 -17.57 6.75
C ARG A 30 -17.95 -16.74 7.76
N LYS A 31 -18.18 -16.95 9.06
CA LYS A 31 -17.29 -16.45 10.11
C LYS A 31 -15.90 -17.08 9.95
N PRO A 32 -14.80 -16.36 10.23
CA PRO A 32 -13.48 -16.98 10.34
C PRO A 32 -13.52 -18.15 11.34
N ASP A 33 -12.93 -19.29 10.98
CA ASP A 33 -13.03 -20.53 11.76
C ASP A 33 -12.34 -20.41 13.13
N GLY A 34 -12.98 -20.98 14.17
CA GLY A 34 -12.34 -21.21 15.47
C GLY A 34 -12.35 -20.05 16.46
N GLU A 35 -13.05 -18.95 16.16
CA GLU A 35 -13.16 -17.80 17.06
C GLU A 35 -14.52 -17.79 17.78
N GLU A 36 -14.48 -17.93 19.10
CA GLU A 36 -15.63 -17.75 19.99
C GLU A 36 -15.47 -16.43 20.74
N PHE A 37 -16.57 -15.67 20.84
CA PHE A 37 -16.63 -14.39 21.53
C PHE A 37 -17.68 -14.46 22.64
N SER A 38 -17.56 -13.64 23.68
CA SER A 38 -18.63 -13.52 24.69
C SER A 38 -19.92 -13.00 24.03
N ASP A 39 -21.06 -13.47 24.54
CA ASP A 39 -22.39 -13.06 24.08
C ASP A 39 -22.57 -11.53 24.14
N GLU A 40 -22.05 -10.87 25.16
CA GLU A 40 -22.11 -9.42 25.34
C GLU A 40 -21.31 -8.70 24.25
N ALA A 41 -20.08 -9.15 24.01
CA ALA A 41 -19.20 -8.58 22.99
C ALA A 41 -19.77 -8.76 21.58
N GLN A 42 -20.34 -9.93 21.29
CA GLN A 42 -21.00 -10.21 20.01
C GLN A 42 -22.28 -9.37 19.84
N LYS A 43 -23.12 -9.23 20.88
CA LYS A 43 -24.30 -8.35 20.83
C LYS A 43 -23.93 -6.89 20.61
N GLN A 44 -22.85 -6.41 21.23
CA GLN A 44 -22.34 -5.05 21.00
C GLN A 44 -21.86 -4.88 19.56
N TYR A 45 -21.11 -5.85 19.04
CA TYR A 45 -20.67 -5.88 17.66
C TYR A 45 -21.84 -5.86 16.67
N ASP A 46 -22.82 -6.71 16.88
CA ASP A 46 -23.99 -6.80 16.00
C ASP A 46 -24.79 -5.50 16.02
N ARG A 47 -24.95 -4.85 17.19
CA ARG A 47 -25.62 -3.54 17.27
C ARG A 47 -24.87 -2.47 16.48
N TRP A 48 -23.56 -2.37 16.67
CA TRP A 48 -22.71 -1.39 15.98
C TRP A 48 -22.71 -1.61 14.46
N ALA A 49 -22.48 -2.85 14.02
CA ALA A 49 -22.47 -3.20 12.60
C ALA A 49 -23.84 -2.98 11.95
N ASN A 50 -24.95 -3.34 12.61
CA ASN A 50 -26.29 -3.09 12.08
C ASN A 50 -26.65 -1.60 12.04
N ALA A 51 -26.21 -0.82 13.03
CA ALA A 51 -26.37 0.64 13.00
C ALA A 51 -25.63 1.23 11.80
N TRP A 52 -24.37 0.84 11.60
CA TRP A 52 -23.57 1.26 10.45
C TRP A 52 -24.22 0.87 9.12
N LEU A 53 -24.67 -0.38 8.99
CA LEU A 53 -25.36 -0.86 7.79
C LEU A 53 -26.67 -0.10 7.56
N GLY A 54 -27.41 0.23 8.61
CA GLY A 54 -28.64 1.03 8.53
C GLY A 54 -28.41 2.40 7.91
N GLU A 55 -27.29 3.04 8.25
CA GLU A 55 -26.97 4.41 7.81
C GLU A 55 -26.18 4.46 6.50
N HIS A 56 -25.23 3.54 6.30
CA HIS A 56 -24.21 3.68 5.25
C HIS A 56 -24.35 2.69 4.09
N LYS A 57 -25.07 1.57 4.22
CA LYS A 57 -25.03 0.49 3.20
C LYS A 57 -25.41 0.92 1.80
N SER A 58 -26.36 1.87 1.67
CA SER A 58 -26.85 2.36 0.38
C SER A 58 -26.00 3.47 -0.22
N LYS A 59 -25.02 3.99 0.54
CA LYS A 59 -24.11 5.02 0.04
C LYS A 59 -23.13 4.43 -0.97
N HIS A 60 -22.62 5.28 -1.86
CA HIS A 60 -21.66 4.89 -2.87
C HIS A 60 -20.29 4.62 -2.25
N THR A 61 -19.60 3.62 -2.79
CA THR A 61 -18.21 3.36 -2.40
C THR A 61 -17.32 4.57 -2.72
N PRO A 62 -16.43 4.98 -1.82
CA PRO A 62 -15.49 6.06 -2.11
C PRO A 62 -14.48 5.62 -3.17
N THR A 63 -13.95 6.60 -3.92
CA THR A 63 -12.85 6.35 -4.85
C THR A 63 -11.59 6.04 -4.06
N VAL A 64 -10.97 4.90 -4.33
CA VAL A 64 -9.65 4.56 -3.78
C VAL A 64 -8.61 5.44 -4.46
N VAL A 65 -8.13 6.43 -3.71
CA VAL A 65 -7.10 7.38 -4.14
C VAL A 65 -5.70 6.88 -3.82
N ASN A 66 -4.71 7.52 -4.42
CA ASN A 66 -3.30 7.21 -4.18
C ASN A 66 -2.92 7.52 -2.73
N TRP A 67 -2.56 6.48 -1.97
CA TRP A 67 -2.02 6.63 -0.62
C TRP A 67 -0.56 7.12 -0.71
N PRO A 68 -0.19 8.30 -0.15
CA PRO A 68 -0.70 8.87 1.09
C PRO A 68 -1.38 10.25 0.94
N ILE A 69 -2.07 10.53 -0.16
CA ILE A 69 -2.71 11.86 -0.34
C ILE A 69 -3.88 12.00 0.64
N GLN A 70 -3.62 12.71 1.75
CA GLN A 70 -4.58 13.02 2.81
C GLN A 70 -4.91 14.51 2.76
N THR A 71 -5.76 14.91 1.81
CA THR A 71 -6.37 16.25 1.87
C THR A 71 -7.59 16.20 2.78
N THR A 72 -7.94 17.32 3.42
CA THR A 72 -9.15 17.41 4.25
C THR A 72 -10.40 16.97 3.49
N ALA A 73 -10.53 17.35 2.22
CA ALA A 73 -11.63 16.93 1.36
C ALA A 73 -11.71 15.40 1.17
N ILE A 74 -10.57 14.69 1.05
CA ILE A 74 -10.56 13.22 0.94
C ILE A 74 -10.97 12.61 2.28
N LEU A 75 -10.44 13.12 3.40
CA LEU A 75 -10.80 12.63 4.74
C LEU A 75 -12.31 12.76 4.98
N GLU A 76 -12.86 13.95 4.76
CA GLU A 76 -14.29 14.25 4.91
C GLU A 76 -15.15 13.39 3.99
N GLN A 77 -14.71 13.17 2.74
CA GLN A 77 -15.45 12.33 1.79
C GLN A 77 -15.57 10.90 2.29
N TRP A 78 -14.49 10.31 2.82
CA TRP A 78 -14.47 8.95 3.34
C TRP A 78 -15.25 8.82 4.65
N GLU A 79 -15.09 9.79 5.56
CA GLU A 79 -15.84 9.82 6.83
C GLU A 79 -17.35 9.98 6.59
N ALA A 80 -17.77 10.76 5.59
CA ALA A 80 -19.17 10.85 5.17
C ALA A 80 -19.74 9.50 4.68
N GLN A 81 -18.87 8.62 4.17
CA GLN A 81 -19.21 7.23 3.83
C GLN A 81 -19.19 6.28 5.03
N GLY A 82 -18.83 6.74 6.23
CA GLY A 82 -18.74 5.93 7.44
C GLY A 82 -17.40 5.20 7.58
N ILE A 83 -16.36 5.62 6.85
CA ILE A 83 -15.05 4.95 6.84
C ILE A 83 -13.98 5.94 7.34
N SER A 84 -13.23 5.56 8.36
CA SER A 84 -12.13 6.37 8.90
C SER A 84 -10.89 6.22 8.03
N PHE A 85 -10.58 7.24 7.20
CA PHE A 85 -9.45 7.18 6.29
C PHE A 85 -8.08 7.14 6.99
N ASN A 86 -7.99 7.70 8.21
CA ASN A 86 -6.74 7.75 8.97
C ASN A 86 -6.46 6.48 9.78
N ASP A 87 -7.44 5.57 9.86
CA ASP A 87 -7.35 4.35 10.65
C ASP A 87 -7.11 3.13 9.75
N LEU A 88 -5.86 2.91 9.37
CA LEU A 88 -5.44 1.78 8.54
C LEU A 88 -5.04 0.61 9.45
N ARG A 89 -5.84 -0.47 9.42
CA ARG A 89 -5.65 -1.68 10.24
C ARG A 89 -5.39 -2.94 9.39
N PRO A 90 -4.67 -3.94 9.91
CA PRO A 90 -4.43 -5.20 9.20
C PRO A 90 -5.70 -6.04 9.02
N SER A 91 -6.65 -5.95 9.96
CA SER A 91 -7.91 -6.68 9.94
C SER A 91 -9.07 -5.80 10.44
N PRO A 92 -10.33 -6.12 10.07
CA PRO A 92 -11.50 -5.49 10.66
C PRO A 92 -11.56 -5.70 12.18
N PRO A 93 -12.24 -4.81 12.94
CA PRO A 93 -12.42 -4.99 14.38
C PRO A 93 -13.12 -6.32 14.69
N ARG A 94 -12.67 -6.99 15.76
CA ARG A 94 -13.32 -8.19 16.30
C ARG A 94 -14.37 -7.81 17.35
N PRO A 95 -15.35 -8.68 17.65
CA PRO A 95 -16.18 -8.52 18.84
C PRO A 95 -15.31 -8.38 20.10
N GLY A 96 -15.53 -7.29 20.86
CA GLY A 96 -14.71 -6.93 22.02
C GLY A 96 -13.57 -5.93 21.75
N GLU A 97 -13.24 -5.66 20.48
CA GLU A 97 -12.24 -4.65 20.09
C GLU A 97 -12.88 -3.31 19.65
N ILE A 98 -14.21 -3.25 19.60
CA ILE A 98 -14.94 -2.03 19.26
C ILE A 98 -14.80 -1.05 20.42
N THR A 99 -14.29 0.14 20.12
CA THR A 99 -14.14 1.22 21.09
C THR A 99 -15.42 2.05 21.22
N GLU A 100 -15.57 2.80 22.32
CA GLU A 100 -16.68 3.75 22.47
C GLU A 100 -16.69 4.78 21.32
N THR A 101 -15.52 5.23 20.87
CA THR A 101 -15.39 6.15 19.74
C THR A 101 -15.91 5.56 18.43
N ASP A 102 -15.69 4.27 18.17
CA ASP A 102 -16.21 3.59 16.97
C ASP A 102 -17.75 3.54 16.98
N ILE A 103 -18.35 3.42 18.18
CA ILE A 103 -19.79 3.38 18.39
C ILE A 103 -20.41 4.78 18.24
N GLU A 104 -19.80 5.80 18.83
CA GLU A 104 -20.28 7.18 18.78
C GLU A 104 -20.21 7.77 17.37
N LYS A 105 -19.10 7.58 16.67
CA LYS A 105 -18.88 8.17 15.35
C LYS A 105 -19.39 7.30 14.20
N LEU A 106 -19.68 6.04 14.48
CA LEU A 106 -20.11 5.05 13.49
C LEU A 106 -19.13 4.96 12.30
N LEU A 107 -17.83 4.95 12.61
CA LEU A 107 -16.77 4.84 11.61
C LEU A 107 -16.15 3.44 11.64
N VAL A 108 -15.87 2.89 10.47
CA VAL A 108 -15.08 1.64 10.34
C VAL A 108 -13.67 1.94 9.86
N PRO A 109 -12.64 1.19 10.32
CA PRO A 109 -11.28 1.36 9.84
C PRO A 109 -11.10 0.90 8.39
N ILE A 110 -10.10 1.45 7.70
CA ILE A 110 -9.64 0.94 6.42
C ILE A 110 -8.81 -0.33 6.64
N THR A 111 -9.07 -1.35 5.83
CA THR A 111 -8.24 -2.56 5.75
C THR A 111 -7.78 -2.79 4.32
N ILE A 112 -6.72 -3.58 4.14
CA ILE A 112 -6.25 -3.96 2.80
C ILE A 112 -7.33 -4.73 2.03
N SER A 113 -8.06 -5.62 2.71
CA SER A 113 -9.17 -6.36 2.09
C SER A 113 -10.27 -5.42 1.58
N LEU A 114 -10.62 -4.39 2.35
CA LEU A 114 -11.58 -3.36 1.90
C LEU A 114 -11.04 -2.66 0.65
N LEU A 115 -9.81 -2.15 0.69
CA LEU A 115 -9.22 -1.44 -0.46
C LEU A 115 -9.16 -2.32 -1.72
N LYS A 116 -8.82 -3.60 -1.56
CA LYS A 116 -8.79 -4.58 -2.65
C LYS A 116 -10.17 -4.73 -3.28
N ARG A 117 -11.21 -4.96 -2.48
CA ARG A 117 -12.59 -5.08 -2.98
C ARG A 117 -13.05 -3.81 -3.70
N LEU A 118 -12.76 -2.63 -3.13
CA LEU A 118 -13.09 -1.35 -3.74
C LEU A 118 -12.40 -1.13 -5.10
N GLN A 119 -11.15 -1.61 -5.25
CA GLN A 119 -10.43 -1.58 -6.53
C GLN A 119 -10.78 -2.72 -7.50
N GLY A 120 -11.65 -3.65 -7.09
CA GLY A 120 -11.96 -4.87 -7.85
C GLY A 120 -10.80 -5.85 -7.94
N ILE A 121 -9.87 -5.82 -6.97
CA ILE A 121 -8.79 -6.79 -6.81
C ILE A 121 -9.36 -8.04 -6.12
N PRO A 122 -9.15 -9.24 -6.67
CA PRO A 122 -9.60 -10.49 -6.05
C PRO A 122 -8.99 -10.73 -4.66
N ASP A 123 -9.76 -11.33 -3.75
CA ASP A 123 -9.33 -11.56 -2.37
C ASP A 123 -8.15 -12.52 -2.24
N ASP A 124 -8.04 -13.49 -3.16
CA ASP A 124 -6.97 -14.48 -3.22
C ASP A 124 -5.65 -13.95 -3.82
N TRP A 125 -5.64 -12.69 -4.28
CA TRP A 125 -4.40 -12.02 -4.68
C TRP A 125 -3.61 -11.60 -3.44
N GLU A 126 -2.54 -12.32 -3.16
CA GLU A 126 -1.57 -11.91 -2.16
C GLU A 126 -0.79 -10.69 -2.66
N LEU A 127 -0.79 -9.63 -1.85
CA LEU A 127 0.14 -8.52 -2.02
C LEU A 127 1.49 -8.91 -1.42
N ALA A 128 2.56 -8.21 -1.82
CA ALA A 128 3.92 -8.46 -1.34
C ALA A 128 3.94 -8.76 0.18
N PRO A 129 4.12 -10.03 0.59
CA PRO A 129 3.85 -10.46 1.96
C PRO A 129 4.79 -9.80 2.97
N ASP A 130 6.00 -9.47 2.53
CA ASP A 130 7.01 -8.79 3.35
C ASP A 130 6.83 -7.25 3.40
N ALA A 131 5.87 -6.70 2.65
CA ALA A 131 5.63 -5.26 2.63
C ALA A 131 4.77 -4.84 3.83
N GLY A 132 5.17 -3.77 4.53
CA GLY A 132 4.37 -3.19 5.61
C GLY A 132 3.00 -2.67 5.12
N LEU A 133 2.04 -2.55 6.05
CA LEU A 133 0.64 -2.24 5.76
C LEU A 133 0.44 -0.99 4.88
N LYS A 134 1.16 0.10 5.17
CA LYS A 134 1.13 1.34 4.36
C LYS A 134 1.63 1.13 2.93
N ALA A 135 2.66 0.29 2.75
CA ALA A 135 3.18 -0.04 1.44
C ALA A 135 2.17 -0.89 0.64
N GLN A 136 1.49 -1.83 1.29
CA GLN A 136 0.40 -2.60 0.68
C GLN A 136 -0.77 -1.70 0.27
N ALA A 137 -1.22 -0.80 1.15
CA ALA A 137 -2.28 0.17 0.83
C ALA A 137 -1.90 1.03 -0.39
N ARG A 138 -0.64 1.47 -0.47
CA ARG A 138 -0.10 2.19 -1.63
C ARG A 138 -0.10 1.33 -2.90
N LEU A 139 0.24 0.05 -2.82
CA LEU A 139 0.18 -0.86 -3.98
C LEU A 139 -1.24 -0.97 -4.52
N VAL A 140 -2.23 -1.13 -3.63
CA VAL A 140 -3.65 -1.18 -4.01
C VAL A 140 -4.11 0.15 -4.59
N GLY A 141 -3.79 1.27 -3.94
CA GLY A 141 -4.22 2.60 -4.39
C GLY A 141 -3.59 3.06 -5.71
N ASN A 142 -2.42 2.53 -6.08
CA ASN A 142 -1.77 2.78 -7.37
C ASN A 142 -2.09 1.73 -8.43
N ALA A 143 -2.77 0.63 -8.07
CA ALA A 143 -3.09 -0.42 -9.01
C ALA A 143 -4.09 0.10 -10.06
N PHE A 144 -3.87 -0.29 -11.30
CA PHE A 144 -4.90 -0.11 -12.32
C PHE A 144 -6.03 -1.14 -12.06
N PRO A 145 -7.30 -0.72 -11.98
CA PRO A 145 -8.40 -1.63 -11.62
C PRO A 145 -8.42 -2.89 -12.51
N PRO A 146 -8.34 -4.11 -11.94
CA PRO A 146 -8.19 -5.34 -12.72
C PRO A 146 -9.34 -5.59 -13.72
N VAL A 147 -10.55 -5.16 -13.37
CA VAL A 147 -11.72 -5.24 -14.27
C VAL A 147 -11.48 -4.41 -15.54
N LEU A 148 -10.95 -3.18 -15.40
CA LEU A 148 -10.61 -2.33 -16.54
C LEU A 148 -9.43 -2.90 -17.33
N ALA A 149 -8.40 -3.42 -16.65
CA ALA A 149 -7.27 -4.08 -17.32
C ALA A 149 -7.76 -5.22 -18.22
N ARG A 150 -8.71 -6.02 -17.72
CA ARG A 150 -9.30 -7.12 -18.48
C ARG A 150 -10.09 -6.65 -19.69
N MET A 151 -10.90 -5.60 -19.56
CA MET A 151 -11.65 -5.03 -20.68
C MET A 151 -10.71 -4.55 -21.80
N ILE A 152 -9.65 -3.83 -21.43
CA ILE A 152 -8.62 -3.38 -22.37
C ILE A 152 -7.91 -4.59 -23.01
N GLY A 153 -7.54 -5.59 -22.21
CA GLY A 153 -6.91 -6.82 -22.68
C GLY A 153 -7.75 -7.56 -23.72
N HIS A 154 -9.07 -7.67 -23.52
CA HIS A 154 -9.98 -8.28 -24.49
C HIS A 154 -10.08 -7.50 -25.80
N ARG A 155 -10.05 -6.16 -25.73
CA ARG A 155 -10.01 -5.33 -26.94
C ARG A 155 -8.71 -5.50 -27.71
N ILE A 156 -7.58 -5.58 -27.02
CA ILE A 156 -6.29 -5.88 -27.64
C ILE A 156 -6.32 -7.29 -28.27
N HIS A 157 -6.83 -8.30 -27.56
CA HIS A 157 -6.96 -9.66 -28.08
C HIS A 157 -7.79 -9.70 -29.37
N ALA A 158 -8.95 -9.05 -29.38
CA ALA A 158 -9.83 -9.05 -30.55
C ALA A 158 -9.15 -8.45 -31.79
N VAL A 159 -8.39 -7.37 -31.61
CA VAL A 159 -7.63 -6.75 -32.70
C VAL A 159 -6.51 -7.67 -33.22
N LEU A 160 -5.82 -8.39 -32.33
CA LEU A 160 -4.70 -9.25 -32.69
C LEU A 160 -5.11 -10.60 -33.29
N SER A 161 -6.22 -11.18 -32.83
CA SER A 161 -6.70 -12.51 -33.24
C SER A 161 -7.78 -12.46 -34.33
N GLY A 162 -8.48 -11.32 -34.46
CA GLY A 162 -9.71 -11.23 -35.25
C GLY A 162 -10.95 -11.83 -34.57
N GLU A 163 -10.81 -12.37 -33.35
CA GLU A 163 -11.92 -12.98 -32.60
C GLU A 163 -12.53 -11.96 -31.63
N GLU A 164 -13.82 -11.64 -31.82
CA GLU A 164 -14.53 -10.79 -30.86
C GLU A 164 -14.89 -11.56 -29.59
N ILE A 165 -14.41 -11.07 -28.45
CA ILE A 165 -14.83 -11.52 -27.13
C ILE A 165 -15.97 -10.62 -26.65
N GLY A 166 -17.13 -11.21 -26.39
CA GLY A 166 -18.27 -10.51 -25.80
C GLY A 166 -17.90 -9.94 -24.43
N LEU A 167 -17.61 -8.63 -24.36
CA LEU A 167 -17.15 -7.96 -23.13
C LEU A 167 -18.10 -8.18 -21.95
N HIS A 168 -19.41 -8.10 -22.19
CA HIS A 168 -20.40 -8.26 -21.14
C HIS A 168 -20.37 -9.66 -20.53
N GLU A 169 -20.20 -10.71 -21.34
CA GLU A 169 -20.05 -12.08 -20.82
C GLU A 169 -18.70 -12.27 -20.13
N ALA A 170 -17.65 -11.75 -20.73
CA ALA A 170 -16.31 -11.83 -20.16
C ALA A 170 -16.21 -11.13 -18.80
N MET A 171 -16.94 -10.03 -18.58
CA MET A 171 -16.95 -9.35 -17.29
C MET A 171 -17.79 -10.05 -16.21
N LYS A 172 -18.69 -10.98 -16.57
CA LYS A 172 -19.42 -11.82 -15.59
C LYS A 172 -18.49 -12.84 -14.93
N ASP A 173 -17.51 -13.32 -15.69
CA ASP A 173 -16.48 -14.21 -15.18
C ASP A 173 -15.61 -13.41 -14.19
N GLN A 174 -15.29 -13.97 -13.02
CA GLN A 174 -14.45 -13.26 -12.05
C GLN A 174 -13.03 -13.08 -12.58
N VAL A 175 -12.38 -11.96 -12.21
CA VAL A 175 -10.93 -11.80 -12.44
C VAL A 175 -10.24 -12.89 -11.63
N ARG A 176 -9.73 -13.92 -12.29
CA ARG A 176 -9.03 -15.01 -11.62
C ARG A 176 -7.61 -14.57 -11.28
N LYS A 177 -7.03 -15.11 -10.21
CA LYS A 177 -5.57 -15.08 -10.03
C LYS A 177 -4.91 -15.56 -11.31
N PRO A 178 -3.96 -14.80 -11.88
CA PRO A 178 -3.20 -15.29 -13.01
C PRO A 178 -2.51 -16.57 -12.53
N VAL A 179 -2.99 -17.72 -12.98
CA VAL A 179 -2.22 -18.94 -12.88
C VAL A 179 -1.01 -18.65 -13.76
N ALA A 180 0.11 -18.35 -13.13
CA ALA A 180 1.39 -18.36 -13.81
C ALA A 180 1.55 -19.79 -14.33
N LYS A 181 1.06 -20.06 -15.55
CA LYS A 181 1.51 -21.22 -16.30
C LYS A 181 3.00 -21.03 -16.31
N ALA A 182 3.73 -21.94 -15.65
CA ALA A 182 5.18 -21.94 -15.64
C ALA A 182 5.59 -21.56 -17.05
N ALA A 183 6.25 -20.40 -17.19
CA ALA A 183 6.60 -19.89 -18.49
C ALA A 183 7.21 -21.08 -19.22
N PRO A 184 6.72 -21.46 -20.42
CA PRO A 184 7.38 -22.53 -21.15
C PRO A 184 8.85 -22.18 -21.11
N ASN A 185 9.69 -23.15 -20.76
CA ASN A 185 11.12 -22.98 -20.47
C ASN A 185 11.93 -22.54 -21.71
N ARG A 186 11.31 -21.80 -22.63
CA ARG A 186 11.92 -20.84 -23.51
C ARG A 186 12.47 -19.73 -22.63
N THR A 187 13.75 -19.82 -22.32
CA THR A 187 14.61 -18.64 -22.42
C THR A 187 14.33 -18.02 -23.79
N VAL A 188 13.33 -17.13 -23.89
CA VAL A 188 13.17 -16.27 -25.04
C VAL A 188 14.37 -15.34 -24.97
N LYS A 189 15.48 -15.78 -25.57
CA LYS A 189 16.58 -14.91 -25.94
C LYS A 189 16.00 -14.00 -27.02
N PHE A 190 15.40 -12.89 -26.62
CA PHE A 190 15.14 -11.80 -27.54
C PHE A 190 16.48 -11.43 -28.16
N PRO A 191 16.70 -11.62 -29.47
CA PRO A 191 17.96 -11.31 -30.10
C PRO A 191 18.24 -9.81 -29.92
N ASN A 192 19.36 -9.48 -29.28
CA ASN A 192 19.98 -8.14 -29.18
C ASN A 192 19.02 -6.95 -29.37
N ASP A 193 18.15 -6.68 -28.39
CA ASP A 193 17.40 -5.42 -28.36
C ASP A 193 18.31 -4.31 -27.79
N PRO A 194 18.74 -3.31 -28.59
CA PRO A 194 19.60 -2.22 -28.12
C PRO A 194 18.93 -1.36 -27.03
N ARG A 195 17.59 -1.38 -26.89
CA ARG A 195 16.89 -0.69 -25.79
C ARG A 195 17.11 -1.39 -24.46
N ARG A 196 17.19 -2.73 -24.47
CA ARG A 196 17.44 -3.54 -23.28
C ARG A 196 18.88 -3.37 -22.78
N GLN A 197 19.85 -3.36 -23.69
CA GLN A 197 21.26 -3.09 -23.33
C GLN A 197 21.39 -1.72 -22.64
N LYS A 198 20.80 -0.66 -23.20
CA LYS A 198 20.78 0.67 -22.56
C LYS A 198 20.08 0.68 -21.19
N ALA A 199 19.01 -0.09 -21.03
CA ALA A 199 18.33 -0.22 -19.73
C ALA A 199 19.18 -0.97 -18.69
N GLU A 200 19.91 -2.02 -19.10
CA GLU A 200 20.84 -2.77 -18.25
C GLU A 200 22.05 -1.92 -17.87
N GLU A 201 22.64 -1.17 -18.81
CA GLU A 201 23.69 -0.18 -18.56
C GLU A 201 23.23 0.90 -17.58
N SER A 202 22.01 1.41 -17.74
CA SER A 202 21.44 2.41 -16.82
C SER A 202 21.26 1.84 -15.42
N ARG A 203 20.80 0.59 -15.30
CA ARG A 203 20.69 -0.12 -14.02
C ARG A 203 22.04 -0.34 -13.36
N GLN A 204 23.07 -0.72 -14.13
CA GLN A 204 24.43 -0.88 -13.65
C GLN A 204 25.00 0.44 -13.14
N ARG A 205 24.88 1.53 -13.91
CA ARG A 205 25.30 2.88 -13.47
C ARG A 205 24.61 3.30 -12.17
N LEU A 206 23.33 2.98 -12.01
CA LEU A 206 22.59 3.32 -10.79
C LEU A 206 23.10 2.52 -9.58
N ARG A 207 23.39 1.22 -9.78
CA ARG A 207 23.98 0.36 -8.75
C ARG A 207 25.37 0.82 -8.34
N GLU A 208 26.21 1.16 -9.30
CA GLU A 208 27.56 1.69 -9.07
C GLU A 208 27.50 3.03 -8.34
N ARG A 209 26.61 3.94 -8.75
CA ARG A 209 26.41 5.21 -8.06
C ARG A 209 25.95 5.00 -6.61
N ASN A 210 24.98 4.12 -6.39
CA ASN A 210 24.48 3.83 -5.05
C ASN A 210 25.54 3.16 -4.19
N ARG A 211 26.36 2.28 -4.77
CA ARG A 211 27.51 1.66 -4.12
C ARG A 211 28.56 2.70 -3.74
N ALA A 212 28.93 3.60 -4.66
CA ALA A 212 29.88 4.67 -4.39
C ALA A 212 29.37 5.63 -3.30
N ILE A 213 28.07 5.96 -3.30
CA ILE A 213 27.46 6.76 -2.23
C ILE A 213 27.51 6.02 -0.89
N ALA A 214 27.27 4.70 -0.88
CA ALA A 214 27.38 3.90 0.34
C ALA A 214 28.83 3.83 0.83
N GLU A 215 29.79 3.61 -0.07
CA GLU A 215 31.23 3.58 0.25
C GLU A 215 31.72 4.95 0.73
N GLU A 216 31.30 6.06 0.11
CA GLU A 216 31.58 7.42 0.57
C GLU A 216 30.96 7.67 1.96
N TYR A 217 29.73 7.21 2.18
CA TYR A 217 29.06 7.31 3.48
C TYR A 217 29.83 6.54 4.57
N TYR A 218 30.22 5.29 4.31
CA TYR A 218 31.00 4.48 5.25
C TYR A 218 32.45 4.99 5.41
N ALA A 219 33.07 5.56 4.38
CA ALA A 219 34.41 6.16 4.47
C ALA A 219 34.41 7.52 5.20
N SER A 220 33.31 8.29 5.10
CA SER A 220 33.13 9.55 5.84
C SER A 220 32.92 9.35 7.34
N PHE A 221 32.57 8.13 7.74
CA PHE A 221 32.67 7.64 9.10
C PHE A 221 34.09 7.09 9.29
N GLU A 222 35.08 7.97 9.49
CA GLU A 222 36.32 7.54 10.14
C GLU A 222 35.91 6.91 11.47
N LEU A 223 36.02 5.59 11.56
CA LEU A 223 35.91 4.85 12.82
C LEU A 223 36.94 5.45 13.76
N SER A 224 36.51 6.36 14.62
CA SER A 224 37.19 6.66 15.87
C SER A 224 37.54 5.31 16.48
N ASP A 225 38.82 5.05 16.68
CA ASP A 225 39.36 3.79 17.23
C ASP A 225 38.73 3.39 18.58
N LYS A 226 37.91 4.27 19.17
CA LYS A 226 37.13 4.04 20.40
C LYS A 226 35.81 3.28 20.21
N ASP A 227 35.34 3.07 18.98
CA ASP A 227 34.07 2.34 18.70
C ASP A 227 34.28 0.98 18.02
N ARG A 228 35.52 0.45 18.01
CA ARG A 228 35.73 -0.97 17.65
C ARG A 228 35.06 -1.85 18.71
N TYR A 229 33.88 -2.32 18.38
CA TYR A 229 33.24 -3.44 19.05
C TYR A 229 34.17 -4.66 18.93
N TYR A 230 34.92 -4.97 19.99
CA TYR A 230 35.42 -6.31 20.18
C TYR A 230 34.21 -7.15 20.63
N PRO A 231 33.88 -8.25 19.93
CA PRO A 231 32.95 -9.22 20.50
C PRO A 231 33.59 -9.71 21.80
N ASP A 232 32.95 -9.40 22.92
CA ASP A 232 33.36 -9.85 24.23
C ASP A 232 32.97 -11.33 24.34
N ASP A 233 33.93 -12.21 24.10
CA ASP A 233 33.82 -13.64 24.34
C ASP A 233 34.00 -13.85 25.87
N GLY A 234 32.96 -13.60 26.64
CA GLY A 234 33.01 -13.71 28.10
C GLY A 234 31.63 -13.81 28.75
N ASP A 235 31.42 -14.92 29.45
CA ASP A 235 30.18 -15.34 30.09
C ASP A 235 29.66 -14.41 31.21
N ASP A 236 28.35 -14.56 31.44
CA ASP A 236 27.56 -14.37 32.66
C ASP A 236 27.13 -12.96 33.14
N ASP A 237 25.83 -12.93 33.43
CA ASP A 237 25.06 -12.11 34.39
C ASP A 237 24.30 -10.84 33.95
N ASP A 238 23.03 -10.87 34.37
CA ASP A 238 21.92 -9.94 34.17
C ASP A 238 22.23 -8.47 34.50
N HIS A 239 22.04 -7.56 33.52
CA HIS A 239 21.30 -6.29 33.66
C HIS A 239 21.21 -5.52 32.32
N PRO A 240 20.02 -5.08 31.87
CA PRO A 240 19.90 -4.19 30.71
C PRO A 240 20.22 -2.75 31.12
N ASP A 241 21.40 -2.26 30.76
CA ASP A 241 21.85 -0.89 31.01
C ASP A 241 21.26 0.10 29.98
N ASN A 242 20.83 1.26 30.46
CA ASN A 242 20.17 2.36 29.71
C ASN A 242 21.08 3.05 28.66
N SER A 243 22.33 2.59 28.53
CA SER A 243 23.38 3.13 27.67
C SER A 243 23.08 3.01 26.17
N SER A 244 22.37 1.96 25.74
CA SER A 244 22.12 1.68 24.31
C SER A 244 21.13 2.66 23.66
N VAL A 245 20.18 3.20 24.42
CA VAL A 245 19.16 4.14 23.90
C VAL A 245 19.75 5.53 23.69
N GLU A 246 20.55 6.02 24.65
CA GLU A 246 21.27 7.29 24.48
C GLU A 246 22.27 7.25 23.32
N GLN A 247 22.90 6.10 23.08
CA GLN A 247 23.81 5.91 21.94
C GLN A 247 23.07 6.01 20.60
N LEU A 248 21.90 5.37 20.48
CA LEU A 248 21.09 5.45 19.26
C LEU A 248 20.53 6.86 19.02
N GLU A 249 20.17 7.59 20.08
CA GLU A 249 19.75 8.99 19.95
C GLU A 249 20.89 9.91 19.52
N ARG A 250 22.11 9.71 20.02
CA ARG A 250 23.29 10.46 19.56
C ARG A 250 23.60 10.21 18.08
N ILE A 251 23.48 8.96 17.64
CA ILE A 251 23.63 8.58 16.22
C ILE A 251 22.55 9.26 15.37
N GLY A 252 21.28 9.22 15.78
CA GLY A 252 20.18 9.87 15.07
C GLY A 252 20.30 11.40 15.01
N ALA A 253 20.77 12.04 16.09
CA ALA A 253 21.00 13.48 16.12
C ALA A 253 22.16 13.92 15.21
N SER A 254 23.22 13.12 15.11
CA SER A 254 24.33 13.35 14.18
C SER A 254 23.87 13.30 12.71
N MET A 255 23.03 12.31 12.36
CA MET A 255 22.49 12.17 11.00
C MET A 255 21.66 13.39 10.56
N ARG A 256 20.84 13.96 11.46
CA ARG A 256 20.03 15.15 11.16
C ARG A 256 20.90 16.38 10.83
N ARG A 257 21.97 16.61 11.60
CA ARG A 257 22.89 17.74 11.37
C ARG A 257 23.68 17.59 10.07
N ALA A 258 24.08 16.37 9.71
CA ALA A 258 24.77 16.11 8.44
C ALA A 258 23.85 16.35 7.22
N ALA A 259 22.57 15.97 7.32
CA ALA A 259 21.57 16.22 6.28
C ALA A 259 21.28 17.72 6.10
N GLU A 260 21.23 18.49 7.19
CA GLU A 260 21.06 19.94 7.15
C GLU A 260 22.26 20.66 6.52
N ARG A 261 23.50 20.24 6.84
CA ARG A 261 24.71 20.77 6.18
C ARG A 261 24.72 20.51 4.67
N LYS A 262 24.41 19.29 4.23
CA LYS A 262 24.34 18.98 2.78
C LYS A 262 23.22 19.78 2.08
N ARG A 263 22.09 20.05 2.75
CA ARG A 263 21.06 20.94 2.22
C ARG A 263 21.55 22.38 2.08
N ALA A 264 22.24 22.91 3.09
CA ALA A 264 22.79 24.27 3.05
C ALA A 264 23.84 24.43 1.93
N GLU A 265 24.73 23.46 1.76
CA GLU A 265 25.74 23.46 0.68
C GLU A 265 25.11 23.36 -0.72
N ALA A 266 24.02 22.61 -0.87
CA ALA A 266 23.28 22.51 -2.13
C ALA A 266 22.61 23.85 -2.51
N VAL A 267 22.13 24.62 -1.54
CA VAL A 267 21.55 25.96 -1.77
C VAL A 267 22.64 26.94 -2.23
N VAL A 268 23.82 26.93 -1.59
CA VAL A 268 24.95 27.82 -1.96
C VAL A 268 25.47 27.55 -3.39
N LYS A 269 25.42 26.29 -3.87
CA LYS A 269 25.81 25.95 -5.25
C LYS A 269 24.81 26.42 -6.32
N ILE A 270 23.53 26.60 -5.96
CA ILE A 270 22.50 27.11 -6.89
C ILE A 270 22.70 28.61 -7.12
N ASP A 271 23.06 29.37 -6.10
CA ASP A 271 23.31 30.82 -6.21
C ASP A 271 24.62 31.12 -6.98
N ALA A 272 25.63 30.25 -6.86
CA ALA A 272 26.91 30.43 -7.57
C ALA A 272 26.85 30.10 -9.08
N SER A 273 25.78 29.44 -9.56
CA SER A 273 25.68 28.95 -10.94
C SER A 273 24.56 29.58 -11.79
N GLY A 274 23.80 30.53 -11.25
CA GLY A 274 22.59 31.06 -11.91
C GLY A 274 22.47 32.58 -11.91
N SER A 275 23.34 33.29 -12.63
CA SER A 275 23.10 34.68 -13.07
C SER A 275 23.53 34.86 -14.52
N GLY A 276 22.81 34.19 -15.42
CA GLY A 276 22.96 34.30 -16.87
C GLY A 276 21.67 34.76 -17.53
N ASN A 277 21.61 36.07 -17.83
CA ASN A 277 20.62 36.80 -18.62
C ASN A 277 19.75 35.97 -19.61
N ILE A 278 18.42 36.04 -19.44
CA ILE A 278 17.47 35.89 -20.55
C ILE A 278 16.84 37.26 -20.81
N ARG A 279 17.39 37.97 -21.80
CA ARG A 279 16.85 39.23 -22.31
C ARG A 279 15.85 38.89 -23.43
N ALA A 280 14.59 39.28 -23.23
CA ALA A 280 13.52 39.14 -24.21
C ALA A 280 13.83 39.89 -25.52
N ARG A 281 13.58 39.23 -26.66
CA ARG A 281 13.42 39.86 -27.97
C ARG A 281 12.00 39.56 -28.46
N ASN A 282 11.16 40.59 -28.44
CA ASN A 282 9.97 40.70 -29.27
C ASN A 282 10.24 41.86 -30.24
N ALA A 283 10.44 41.52 -31.52
CA ALA A 283 10.19 42.31 -32.72
C ALA A 283 10.47 41.40 -33.93
#